data_AF-A0A8D2IEZ6-F1
#
_entry.id   AF-A0A8D2IEZ6-F1
#
_cell.length_a   1.000
_cell.length_b   1.000
_cell.length_c   1.000
_cell.angle_alpha   90.00
_cell.angle_beta   90.00
_cell.angle_gamma   90.00
#
_symmetry.space_group_name_H-M   'P 1'
#
loop_
_entity.id
_entity.type
_entity.pdbx_description
1 polymer ?
#
loop_
_entity_poly.entity_id
_entity_poly.type
_entity_poly.pdbx_seq_one_letter_code
_entity_poly.pdbx_strand_id
1 'polypeptide(L)' 'MLLPNILLTGTPGVGKTTLGKELASRSGLKYINVGDLAQEV' A
#
# COMPACT_ATOMS: atom_id res chain seq x y z
N MET A 1 15.76 -13.46 -3.72
CA MET A 1 15.50 -12.37 -4.67
C MET A 1 15.31 -11.08 -3.88
N LEU A 2 15.87 -9.97 -4.34
CA LEU A 2 15.63 -8.65 -3.74
C LEU A 2 14.24 -8.16 -4.17
N LEU A 3 13.40 -7.70 -3.25
CA LEU A 3 12.08 -7.14 -3.56
C LEU A 3 12.10 -5.61 -3.42
N PRO A 4 11.40 -4.87 -4.30
CA PRO A 4 11.35 -3.42 -4.22
C PRO A 4 10.36 -2.93 -3.16
N ASN A 5 10.58 -1.69 -2.70
CA ASN A 5 9.60 -0.92 -1.95
C ASN A 5 8.93 0.10 -2.87
N ILE A 6 7.62 0.26 -2.75
CA ILE A 6 6.81 1.13 -3.62
C ILE A 6 6.00 2.09 -2.74
N LEU A 7 6.07 3.40 -3.05
CA LEU A 7 5.25 4.42 -2.42
C LEU A 7 4.07 4.78 -3.34
N LEU A 8 2.85 4.61 -2.83
CA LEU A 8 1.63 5.09 -3.47
C LEU A 8 1.18 6.40 -2.82
N THR A 9 1.26 7.50 -3.57
CA THR A 9 0.85 8.84 -3.11
C THR A 9 -0.20 9.45 -4.04
N GLY A 10 -0.77 10.58 -3.65
CA GLY A 10 -1.86 11.27 -4.35
C GLY A 10 -2.94 11.72 -3.38
N THR A 11 -3.81 12.62 -3.85
CA THR A 11 -4.89 13.21 -3.05
C THR A 11 -5.85 12.14 -2.49
N PRO A 12 -6.58 12.41 -1.39
CA PRO A 12 -7.61 11.50 -0.90
C PRO A 12 -8.62 11.13 -1.99
N GLY A 13 -9.07 9.87 -2.02
CA GLY A 13 -10.07 9.39 -3.00
C GLY A 13 -9.54 8.87 -4.34
N VAL A 14 -8.26 9.08 -4.70
CA VAL A 14 -7.72 8.63 -6.02
C VAL A 14 -7.49 7.11 -6.17
N GLY A 15 -7.94 6.29 -5.22
CA GLY A 15 -7.88 4.82 -5.33
C GLY A 15 -6.58 4.15 -4.84
N LYS A 16 -5.71 4.85 -4.09
CA LYS A 16 -4.43 4.31 -3.57
C LYS A 16 -4.59 2.98 -2.81
N THR A 17 -5.58 2.90 -1.92
CA THR A 17 -5.84 1.72 -1.09
C THR A 17 -6.31 0.54 -1.92
N THR A 18 -7.20 0.78 -2.89
CA THR A 18 -7.70 -0.25 -3.81
C THR A 18 -6.54 -0.83 -4.61
N LEU A 19 -5.73 0.03 -5.24
CA LEU A 19 -4.58 -0.38 -6.03
C LEU A 19 -3.53 -1.13 -5.18
N GLY A 20 -3.19 -0.61 -4.00
CA GLY A 20 -2.17 -1.20 -3.14
C GLY A 20 -2.54 -2.61 -2.65
N LYS A 21 -3.81 -2.83 -2.27
CA LYS A 21 -4.31 -4.15 -1.85
C LYS A 21 -4.27 -5.16 -3.00
N GLU A 22 -4.70 -4.75 -4.18
CA GLU A 22 -4.70 -5.61 -5.37
C GLU A 22 -3.28 -5.94 -5.85
N LEU A 23 -2.38 -4.96 -5.83
CA LEU A 23 -0.97 -5.16 -6.19
C LEU A 23 -0.29 -6.14 -5.22
N ALA A 24 -0.52 -6.00 -3.91
CA ALA A 24 -0.03 -6.95 -2.92
C ALA A 24 -0.56 -8.37 -3.15
N SER A 25 -1.86 -8.51 -3.39
CA SER A 25 -2.50 -9.81 -3.66
C SER A 25 -1.94 -10.50 -4.90
N ARG A 26 -1.56 -9.76 -5.94
CA ARG A 26 -1.07 -10.32 -7.22
C ARG A 26 0.45 -10.52 -7.26
N SER A 27 1.21 -9.76 -6.48
CA SER A 27 2.69 -9.78 -6.50
C SER A 27 3.33 -10.53 -5.32
N GLY A 28 2.58 -10.79 -4.25
CA GLY A 28 3.14 -11.30 -3.00
C GLY A 28 3.88 -10.25 -2.16
N LEU A 29 3.86 -8.96 -2.57
CA LEU A 29 4.36 -7.85 -1.76
C LEU A 29 3.42 -7.56 -0.59
N LYS A 30 3.95 -6.99 0.50
CA LYS A 30 3.15 -6.55 1.65
C LYS A 30 2.56 -5.16 1.39
N TYR A 31 1.25 -5.01 1.51
CA TYR A 31 0.60 -3.70 1.55
C TYR A 31 0.62 -3.14 2.98
N ILE A 32 0.97 -1.86 3.11
CA ILE A 32 0.92 -1.11 4.38
C ILE A 32 0.21 0.21 4.11
N ASN A 33 -0.85 0.50 4.87
CA ASN A 33 -1.46 1.83 4.91
C ASN A 33 -0.89 2.58 6.11
N VAL A 34 -0.19 3.69 5.85
CA VAL A 34 0.46 4.50 6.91
C VAL A 34 -0.57 5.14 7.84
N GLY A 35 -1.73 5.55 7.32
CA GLY A 35 -2.78 6.16 8.15
C GLY A 35 -3.36 5.18 9.16
N ASP A 36 -3.62 3.95 8.73
CA ASP A 36 -4.12 2.88 9.61
C ASP A 36 -3.04 2.50 10.64
N LEU A 37 -1.79 2.35 10.20
CA LEU A 37 -0.66 2.06 11.08
C LEU A 37 -0.48 3.12 12.17
N ALA A 38 -0.64 4.39 11.84
CA ALA A 38 -0.51 5.47 12.81
C ALA A 38 -1.64 5.51 13.86
N GLN A 39 -2.80 4.91 13.59
CA GLN A 39 -3.89 4.76 14.57
C GLN A 39 -3.70 3.57 15.51
N GLU A 40 -2.84 2.61 15.14
CA GLU A 40 -2.55 1.41 15.94
C GLU A 40 -1.46 1.65 17.00
N VAL A 41 -0.79 2.82 16.99
CA VAL A 41 0.27 3.21 17.94
C VAL A 41 -0.24 4.27 18.90
#